data_AF-A0A1W0WSL6-F1
#
_entry.id   AF-A0A1W0WSL6-F1
#
_cell.length_a   1.000
_cell.length_b   1.000
_cell.length_c   1.000
_cell.angle_alpha   90.00
_cell.angle_beta   90.00
_cell.angle_gamma   90.00
#
_symmetry.space_group_name_H-M   'P 1'
#
loop_
_entity.id
_entity.type
_entity.pdbx_description
1 polymer ?
#
loop_
_entity_poly.entity_id
_entity_poly.type
_entity_poly.pdbx_seq_one_letter_code
_entity_poly.pdbx_strand_id
1 'polypeptide(L)'
;MILCRICRKVLQRSALGSSVPSRRFAASALDIPVPRLKNAPIRGGDGIRVVTINGRHIRVAPWGPRPATTTATGAAVEPLKYEQGTATDVLAIDRSRIGRLEVKADQFQLISRIFKRFSIDNGEAERNPGIFALKPELVEDTLELFQECGWQTFTTDMVIYHFLLLRKVSAKDAIDSDSFSVTRSVLRNLLTELKIDDAAQQEPLSKVTESTAAFLTLTDLRMLAIREYIQTLFPDPANVQRIFKIIMKSSASFRPVKRIQRQIQYIITDFGIPKEKFLSYGVILRKTDRELKEFLERYPTFYGLDIRTVAMQYPKIVSSFVECFAEKEAVLKKHGIATYQLASHLHVMSLAADTMDRRLTAIENDPELFRFKNEPDYLSLAVNYNEALRRLAFLQSMKVTGISVKLLTCQRERFQLTLARGSLIKPADPKSCFTKHYHLLPVSAWLKIPSEKLRSMIREQLKVSIPLSVSDSNEVQQILDCFKANGITKEQFLRCMSLVLYPARVVEKYMAEAMADPSLAGRRDQSNFLHYVLYAIEKQTNFDGPQAWSFAHAAGAAADDLLDAENMHTFLDVHNTISQTMGERLAEEDALLTNAEATNVAEKKEHWFD
;
A
#
# COMPACT_ATOMS: atom_id res chain seq x y z
N MET A 1 21.57 18.76 -28.54
CA MET A 1 21.26 19.89 -29.46
C MET A 1 19.79 19.91 -29.92
N ILE A 2 18.83 19.46 -29.10
CA ILE A 2 17.39 19.72 -29.23
C ILE A 2 16.85 19.74 -27.80
N LEU A 3 16.97 20.89 -27.11
CA LEU A 3 16.29 21.20 -25.82
C LEU A 3 16.69 22.62 -25.33
N CYS A 4 16.68 23.62 -26.21
CA CYS A 4 17.03 25.00 -25.83
C CYS A 4 16.26 26.08 -26.59
N ARG A 5 14.95 25.87 -26.85
CA ARG A 5 14.12 26.86 -27.56
C ARG A 5 12.79 27.26 -26.90
N ILE A 6 12.44 26.75 -25.71
CA ILE A 6 11.15 27.07 -25.08
C ILE A 6 11.27 28.08 -23.90
N CYS A 7 12.45 28.29 -23.31
CA CYS A 7 12.59 29.23 -22.18
C CYS A 7 12.86 30.71 -22.53
N ARG A 8 12.70 31.15 -23.78
CA ARG A 8 13.12 32.52 -24.20
C ARG A 8 12.00 33.50 -24.54
N LYS A 9 10.73 33.20 -24.26
CA LYS A 9 9.59 34.07 -24.64
C LYS A 9 8.77 34.67 -23.49
N VAL A 10 9.19 34.54 -22.23
CA VAL A 10 8.43 35.10 -21.07
C VAL A 10 9.21 36.16 -20.27
N LEU A 11 10.48 36.44 -20.60
CA LEU A 11 11.35 37.30 -19.78
C LEU A 11 11.74 38.66 -20.39
N GLN A 12 10.90 39.25 -21.24
CA GLN A 12 11.06 40.66 -21.66
C GLN A 12 9.71 41.33 -21.85
N ARG A 13 9.12 41.81 -20.74
CA ARG A 13 8.19 42.95 -20.70
C ARG A 13 7.80 43.23 -19.25
N SER A 14 8.57 44.08 -18.59
CA SER A 14 8.12 45.09 -17.59
C SER A 14 9.28 45.50 -16.68
N ALA A 15 10.07 46.45 -17.16
CA ALA A 15 10.81 47.38 -16.30
C ALA A 15 10.34 48.78 -16.70
N LEU A 16 9.73 49.50 -15.76
CA LEU A 16 9.75 50.96 -15.56
C LEU A 16 8.64 51.34 -14.58
N GLY A 17 9.00 52.01 -13.47
CA GLY A 17 8.03 52.84 -12.73
C GLY A 17 8.06 52.81 -11.19
N SER A 18 9.17 53.26 -10.60
CA SER A 18 9.25 54.21 -9.47
C SER A 18 8.40 54.08 -8.18
N SER A 19 9.16 54.09 -7.07
CA SER A 19 9.01 54.86 -5.82
C SER A 19 8.18 54.31 -4.65
N VAL A 20 8.86 54.29 -3.50
CA VAL A 20 8.43 53.98 -2.12
C VAL A 20 7.95 55.30 -1.48
N PRO A 21 7.04 55.32 -0.48
CA PRO A 21 7.53 55.26 0.92
C PRO A 21 6.69 54.39 1.88
N SER A 22 7.39 53.92 2.90
CA SER A 22 6.91 53.24 4.11
C SER A 22 5.83 54.00 4.87
N ARG A 23 4.95 53.26 5.59
CA ARG A 23 4.48 53.64 6.94
C ARG A 23 4.18 52.40 7.80
N ARG A 24 4.72 52.42 9.02
CA ARG A 24 4.42 51.50 10.15
C ARG A 24 3.23 52.04 10.97
N PHE A 25 2.69 51.13 11.81
CA PHE A 25 1.72 51.30 12.90
C PHE A 25 0.25 51.47 12.45
N ALA A 26 -0.76 50.85 13.07
CA ALA A 26 -0.89 50.35 14.44
C ALA A 26 -1.85 49.16 14.54
N ALA A 27 -1.62 48.33 15.57
CA ALA A 27 -2.62 47.42 16.11
C ALA A 27 -3.81 48.21 16.68
N SER A 28 -5.04 47.77 16.38
CA SER A 28 -6.17 47.98 17.29
C SER A 28 -7.31 47.00 16.98
N ALA A 29 -7.76 46.36 18.05
CA ALA A 29 -9.10 45.85 18.33
C ALA A 29 -9.74 44.82 17.37
N LEU A 30 -9.66 43.58 17.81
CA LEU A 30 -10.76 42.61 17.80
C LEU A 30 -12.10 43.26 18.19
N ASP A 31 -13.06 43.21 17.28
CA ASP A 31 -14.45 42.81 17.53
C ASP A 31 -15.23 42.96 16.21
N ILE A 32 -15.36 41.87 15.44
CA ILE A 32 -16.30 41.83 14.32
C ILE A 32 -17.37 40.78 14.68
N PRO A 33 -18.61 41.21 14.96
CA PRO A 33 -19.70 40.27 15.19
C PRO A 33 -19.97 39.51 13.90
N VAL A 34 -20.13 38.19 14.02
CA VAL A 34 -20.62 37.33 12.94
C VAL A 34 -21.94 37.93 12.43
N PRO A 35 -22.07 38.35 11.16
CA PRO A 35 -23.34 38.84 10.67
C PRO A 35 -24.31 37.66 10.61
N ARG A 36 -25.33 37.70 11.47
CA ARG A 36 -26.57 36.95 11.23
C ARG A 36 -27.10 37.44 9.88
N LEU A 37 -27.04 36.59 8.85
CA LEU A 37 -27.62 36.83 7.54
C LEU A 37 -29.13 37.11 7.71
N LYS A 38 -29.49 38.39 7.77
CA LYS A 38 -30.89 38.84 7.89
C LYS A 38 -31.58 39.13 6.55
N ASN A 39 -30.86 39.06 5.42
CA ASN A 39 -31.38 39.50 4.13
C ASN A 39 -31.18 38.45 3.01
N ALA A 40 -31.64 37.21 3.20
CA ALA A 40 -31.97 36.36 2.06
C ALA A 40 -33.43 36.68 1.65
N PRO A 41 -33.74 36.90 0.35
CA PRO A 41 -35.09 37.25 -0.08
C PRO A 41 -36.07 36.10 0.25
N ILE A 42 -37.01 36.36 1.16
CA ILE A 42 -38.12 35.47 1.45
C ILE A 42 -39.13 35.62 0.31
N ARG A 43 -39.10 34.69 -0.67
CA ARG A 43 -40.22 34.47 -1.59
C ARG A 43 -41.06 33.31 -1.04
N GLY A 44 -42.37 33.53 -0.90
CA GLY A 44 -43.30 32.59 -0.28
C GLY A 44 -43.42 31.26 -1.04
N GLY A 45 -43.50 30.16 -0.29
CA GLY A 45 -43.58 28.78 -0.76
C GLY A 45 -42.36 27.96 -0.33
N ASP A 46 -42.40 27.36 0.87
CA ASP A 46 -41.46 26.40 1.50
C ASP A 46 -39.93 26.66 1.44
N GLY A 47 -39.45 27.68 0.73
CA GLY A 47 -38.04 27.97 0.50
C GLY A 47 -37.31 26.95 -0.39
N ILE A 48 -38.02 25.98 -1.00
CA ILE A 48 -37.43 24.94 -1.85
C ILE A 48 -37.15 25.51 -3.24
N ARG A 49 -35.90 25.40 -3.69
CA ARG A 49 -35.42 25.87 -5.00
C ARG A 49 -35.30 24.72 -5.99
N VAL A 50 -35.38 25.00 -7.29
CA VAL A 50 -35.07 24.04 -8.35
C VAL A 50 -33.76 24.41 -9.02
N VAL A 51 -32.78 23.50 -9.00
CA VAL A 51 -31.49 23.62 -9.72
C VAL A 51 -31.52 22.71 -10.94
N THR A 52 -31.23 23.25 -12.11
CA THR A 52 -31.20 22.47 -13.35
C THR A 52 -29.77 22.03 -13.69
N ILE A 53 -29.52 20.72 -13.70
CA ILE A 53 -28.21 20.15 -14.05
C ILE A 53 -28.41 19.10 -15.13
N ASN A 54 -27.73 19.27 -16.28
CA ASN A 54 -27.82 18.34 -17.42
C ASN A 54 -29.28 18.03 -17.82
N GLY A 55 -30.14 19.06 -17.85
CA GLY A 55 -31.57 18.92 -18.17
C GLY A 55 -32.44 18.29 -17.08
N ARG A 56 -31.89 18.02 -15.88
CA ARG A 56 -32.67 17.52 -14.73
C ARG A 56 -32.95 18.65 -13.75
N HIS A 57 -34.21 18.77 -13.35
CA HIS A 57 -34.67 19.70 -12.32
C HIS A 57 -34.56 19.04 -10.95
N ILE A 58 -33.70 19.58 -10.08
CA ILE A 58 -33.38 19.01 -8.77
C ILE A 58 -33.86 19.99 -7.70
N ARG A 59 -34.77 19.55 -6.84
CA ARG A 59 -35.24 20.37 -5.71
C ARG A 59 -34.19 20.41 -4.60
N VAL A 60 -33.78 21.60 -4.20
CA VAL A 60 -32.77 21.84 -3.17
C VAL A 60 -33.39 22.64 -2.03
N ALA A 61 -33.23 22.15 -0.82
CA ALA A 61 -33.71 22.81 0.39
C ALA A 61 -32.91 24.09 0.68
N PRO A 62 -33.51 25.07 1.40
CA PRO A 62 -32.80 26.30 1.75
C PRO A 62 -31.58 25.99 2.64
N TRP A 63 -30.47 26.66 2.36
CA TRP A 63 -29.24 26.54 3.14
C TRP A 63 -29.30 27.37 4.42
N GLY A 64 -28.64 26.90 5.47
CA GLY A 64 -28.59 27.59 6.77
C GLY A 64 -29.72 27.18 7.71
N PRO A 65 -29.87 27.90 8.85
CA PRO A 65 -30.81 27.51 9.87
C PRO A 65 -32.25 27.59 9.40
N ARG A 66 -33.05 26.58 9.76
CA ARG A 66 -34.50 26.64 9.49
C ARG A 66 -35.00 27.93 10.14
N PRO A 67 -35.63 28.85 9.38
CA PRO A 67 -36.20 30.04 9.98
C PRO A 67 -37.14 29.56 11.07
N ALA A 68 -36.97 30.08 12.29
CA ALA A 68 -37.81 29.72 13.42
C ALA A 68 -39.25 29.83 12.93
N THR A 69 -39.95 28.71 12.90
CA THR A 69 -41.34 28.68 12.49
C THR A 69 -42.03 29.48 13.57
N THR A 70 -42.30 30.76 13.30
CA THR A 70 -43.18 31.56 14.12
C THR A 70 -44.44 30.72 14.19
N THR A 71 -44.75 30.23 15.38
CA THR A 71 -45.97 29.51 15.70
C THR A 71 -47.11 30.47 15.36
N ALA A 72 -47.51 30.46 14.10
CA ALA A 72 -48.68 31.16 13.63
C ALA A 72 -49.85 30.46 14.32
N THR A 73 -50.42 31.16 15.29
CA THR A 73 -51.70 30.84 15.91
C THR A 73 -52.72 30.53 14.82
N GLY A 74 -53.07 29.24 14.69
CA GLY A 74 -54.38 28.75 14.28
C GLY A 74 -55.10 29.44 13.12
N ALA A 75 -54.40 29.93 12.09
CA ALA A 75 -55.03 30.30 10.84
C ALA A 75 -54.99 29.07 9.93
N ALA A 76 -56.16 28.52 9.61
CA ALA A 76 -56.31 27.48 8.60
C ALA A 76 -55.62 27.96 7.33
N VAL A 77 -54.53 27.28 6.96
CA VAL A 77 -53.89 27.45 5.66
C VAL A 77 -54.92 27.00 4.63
N GLU A 78 -55.57 27.95 3.95
CA GLU A 78 -56.35 27.62 2.76
C GLU A 78 -55.43 26.85 1.80
N PRO A 79 -55.87 25.68 1.29
CA PRO A 79 -55.08 24.96 0.31
C PRO A 79 -54.87 25.89 -0.89
N LEU A 80 -53.60 26.19 -1.17
CA LEU A 80 -53.16 26.88 -2.39
C LEU A 80 -53.88 26.23 -3.58
N LYS A 81 -54.81 26.96 -4.20
CA LYS A 81 -55.36 26.59 -5.49
C LYS A 81 -54.21 26.62 -6.49
N TYR A 82 -53.71 25.42 -6.81
CA TYR A 82 -52.82 25.22 -7.94
C TYR A 82 -53.52 25.72 -9.20
N GLU A 83 -53.02 26.80 -9.79
CA GLU A 83 -53.27 27.08 -11.19
C GLU A 83 -52.73 25.89 -11.99
N GLN A 84 -53.59 25.35 -12.84
CA GLN A 84 -53.36 24.14 -13.62
C GLN A 84 -52.26 24.35 -14.65
N GLY A 85 -51.00 24.24 -14.23
CA GLY A 85 -49.93 23.74 -15.09
C GLY A 85 -50.10 22.24 -15.21
N THR A 86 -50.49 21.75 -16.38
CA THR A 86 -50.71 20.33 -16.65
C THR A 86 -49.46 19.51 -16.32
N ALA A 87 -49.64 18.42 -15.56
CA ALA A 87 -48.60 17.49 -15.09
C ALA A 87 -47.80 16.78 -16.21
N THR A 88 -48.01 17.14 -17.47
CA THR A 88 -47.34 16.59 -18.65
C THR A 88 -45.96 17.23 -18.92
N ASP A 89 -45.69 18.44 -18.44
CA ASP A 89 -44.47 19.16 -18.86
C ASP A 89 -43.28 19.01 -17.89
N VAL A 90 -43.48 18.37 -16.73
CA VAL A 90 -42.42 18.11 -15.73
C VAL A 90 -42.16 16.61 -15.50
N LEU A 91 -42.93 15.71 -16.11
CA LEU A 91 -42.81 14.26 -15.92
C LEU A 91 -42.67 13.50 -17.24
N ALA A 92 -41.58 13.78 -17.95
CA ALA A 92 -40.99 12.86 -18.93
C ALA A 92 -39.86 12.01 -18.31
N ILE A 93 -39.91 11.75 -17.00
CA ILE A 93 -39.18 10.61 -16.42
C ILE A 93 -40.05 9.38 -16.65
N ASP A 94 -39.87 8.81 -17.84
CA ASP A 94 -40.02 7.41 -18.21
C ASP A 94 -40.77 6.52 -17.18
N ARG A 95 -42.11 6.64 -17.13
CA ARG A 95 -42.99 5.72 -16.38
C ARG A 95 -42.86 4.26 -16.85
N SER A 96 -42.24 4.02 -18.02
CA SER A 96 -41.96 2.66 -18.50
C SER A 96 -40.81 1.97 -17.74
N ARG A 97 -40.01 2.71 -16.96
CA ARG A 97 -38.92 2.17 -16.14
C ARG A 97 -39.26 1.90 -14.69
N ILE A 98 -40.44 2.30 -14.20
CA ILE A 98 -40.91 1.87 -12.87
C ILE A 98 -41.48 0.45 -13.04
N GLY A 99 -40.62 -0.51 -13.38
CA GLY A 99 -40.83 -1.88 -12.97
C GLY A 99 -41.07 -1.87 -11.46
N ARG A 100 -41.90 -2.80 -10.95
CA ARG A 100 -42.20 -2.91 -9.52
C ARG A 100 -40.91 -2.74 -8.73
N LEU A 101 -40.80 -1.64 -7.98
CA LEU A 101 -39.64 -1.36 -7.15
C LEU A 101 -39.71 -2.36 -5.99
N GLU A 102 -39.09 -3.52 -6.14
CA GLU A 102 -39.02 -4.52 -5.07
C GLU A 102 -38.05 -4.03 -4.01
N VAL A 103 -38.59 -3.34 -3.01
CA VAL A 103 -37.85 -2.90 -1.83
C VAL A 103 -38.06 -3.91 -0.72
N LYS A 104 -36.97 -4.44 -0.17
CA LYS A 104 -37.02 -5.31 1.01
C LYS A 104 -37.61 -4.53 2.20
N ALA A 105 -38.50 -5.16 2.97
CA ALA A 105 -39.14 -4.52 4.13
C ALA A 105 -38.12 -3.92 5.12
N ASP A 106 -37.01 -4.62 5.38
CA ASP A 106 -35.95 -4.15 6.27
C ASP A 106 -35.28 -2.87 5.78
N GLN A 107 -35.04 -2.78 4.46
CA GLN A 107 -34.44 -1.60 3.83
C GLN A 107 -35.39 -0.40 3.91
N PHE A 108 -36.68 -0.61 3.64
CA PHE A 108 -37.70 0.42 3.79
C PHE A 108 -37.76 0.94 5.23
N GLN A 109 -37.76 0.05 6.23
CA GLN A 109 -37.79 0.42 7.64
C GLN A 109 -36.52 1.16 8.08
N LEU A 110 -35.34 0.77 7.58
CA LEU A 110 -34.08 1.45 7.86
C LEU A 110 -34.08 2.87 7.30
N ILE A 111 -34.46 3.05 6.03
CA ILE A 111 -34.50 4.37 5.39
C ILE A 111 -35.56 5.27 6.05
N SER A 112 -36.72 4.71 6.41
CA SER A 112 -37.76 5.46 7.13
C SER A 112 -37.27 5.95 8.51
N ARG A 113 -36.49 5.13 9.23
CA ARG A 113 -35.84 5.55 10.48
C ARG A 113 -34.83 6.67 10.26
N ILE A 114 -34.05 6.59 9.17
CA ILE A 114 -33.10 7.64 8.78
C ILE A 114 -33.86 8.94 8.49
N PHE A 115 -34.94 8.92 7.72
CA PHE A 115 -35.75 10.11 7.42
C PHE A 115 -36.32 10.75 8.67
N LYS A 116 -36.88 9.95 9.58
CA LYS A 116 -37.35 10.43 10.88
C LYS A 116 -36.25 11.12 11.67
N ARG A 117 -35.02 10.57 11.66
CA ARG A 117 -33.87 11.15 12.35
C ARG A 117 -33.44 12.50 11.76
N PHE A 118 -33.49 12.64 10.44
CA PHE A 118 -33.15 13.88 9.73
C PHE A 118 -34.34 14.82 9.52
N SER A 119 -35.49 14.54 10.14
CA SER A 119 -36.73 15.32 10.01
C SER A 119 -37.17 15.53 8.55
N ILE A 120 -36.99 14.52 7.71
CA ILE A 120 -37.52 14.51 6.33
C ILE A 120 -38.99 14.14 6.39
N ASP A 121 -39.82 14.98 5.79
CA ASP A 121 -41.28 14.77 5.74
C ASP A 121 -41.64 13.53 4.91
N ASN A 122 -42.68 12.81 5.32
CA ASN A 122 -43.14 11.62 4.58
C ASN A 122 -43.63 12.00 3.18
N GLY A 123 -44.20 13.19 2.99
CA GLY A 123 -44.60 13.69 1.69
C GLY A 123 -43.41 13.89 0.73
N GLU A 124 -42.21 14.19 1.25
CA GLU A 124 -41.00 14.23 0.42
C GLU A 124 -40.59 12.82 -0.05
N ALA A 125 -40.72 11.81 0.82
CA ALA A 125 -40.48 10.41 0.45
C ALA A 125 -41.47 9.91 -0.63
N GLU A 126 -42.74 10.30 -0.53
CA GLU A 126 -43.78 9.95 -1.50
C GLU A 126 -43.54 10.58 -2.88
N ARG A 127 -42.96 11.79 -2.91
CA ARG A 127 -42.60 12.47 -4.17
C ARG A 127 -41.51 11.74 -4.94
N ASN A 128 -40.61 11.02 -4.26
CA ASN A 128 -39.55 10.26 -4.90
C ASN A 128 -39.36 8.87 -4.26
N PRO A 129 -40.24 7.91 -4.57
CA PRO A 129 -40.17 6.57 -3.99
C PRO A 129 -38.88 5.82 -4.38
N GLY A 130 -38.21 6.24 -5.47
CA GLY A 130 -36.92 5.67 -5.89
C GLY A 130 -35.81 5.79 -4.85
N ILE A 131 -35.95 6.67 -3.84
CA ILE A 131 -34.99 6.77 -2.73
C ILE A 131 -34.89 5.48 -1.93
N PHE A 132 -35.96 4.69 -1.87
CA PHE A 132 -35.98 3.41 -1.16
C PHE A 132 -35.22 2.29 -1.87
N ALA A 133 -34.84 2.49 -3.14
CA ALA A 133 -33.93 1.58 -3.84
C ALA A 133 -32.46 1.82 -3.48
N LEU A 134 -32.12 2.95 -2.85
CA LEU A 134 -30.76 3.25 -2.42
C LEU A 134 -30.39 2.45 -1.17
N LYS A 135 -29.10 2.17 -1.00
CA LYS A 135 -28.60 1.56 0.24
C LYS A 135 -28.82 2.51 1.43
N PRO A 136 -29.30 2.03 2.59
CA PRO A 136 -29.52 2.88 3.76
C PRO A 136 -28.28 3.67 4.18
N GLU A 137 -27.09 3.07 4.09
CA GLU A 137 -25.82 3.72 4.46
C GLU A 137 -25.53 4.92 3.55
N LEU A 138 -25.82 4.81 2.25
CA LEU A 138 -25.63 5.90 1.30
C LEU A 138 -26.59 7.07 1.58
N VAL A 139 -27.85 6.77 1.91
CA VAL A 139 -28.85 7.78 2.26
C VAL A 139 -28.40 8.54 3.50
N GLU A 140 -27.98 7.81 4.54
CA GLU A 140 -27.47 8.39 5.77
C GLU A 140 -26.22 9.24 5.55
N ASP A 141 -25.20 8.70 4.86
CA ASP A 141 -23.95 9.40 4.56
C ASP A 141 -24.20 10.69 3.78
N THR A 142 -25.14 10.65 2.83
CA THR A 142 -25.48 11.81 2.00
C THR A 142 -26.13 12.92 2.83
N LEU A 143 -27.04 12.56 3.73
CA LEU A 143 -27.70 13.53 4.61
C LEU A 143 -26.73 14.14 5.63
N GLU A 144 -25.88 13.31 6.24
CA GLU A 144 -24.80 13.80 7.12
C GLU A 144 -23.86 14.75 6.37
N LEU A 145 -23.50 14.43 5.12
CA LEU A 145 -22.64 15.27 4.30
C LEU A 145 -23.27 16.65 4.04
N PHE A 146 -24.53 16.70 3.61
CA PHE A 146 -25.22 18.00 3.45
C PHE A 146 -25.34 18.75 4.78
N GLN A 147 -25.55 18.04 5.89
CA GLN A 147 -25.56 18.65 7.21
C GLN A 147 -24.21 19.30 7.58
N GLU A 148 -23.10 18.60 7.33
CA GLU A 148 -21.73 19.12 7.54
C GLU A 148 -21.44 20.35 6.67
N CYS A 149 -22.05 20.44 5.48
CA CYS A 149 -21.97 21.63 4.64
C CYS A 149 -22.91 22.78 5.08
N GLY A 150 -23.74 22.60 6.10
CA GLY A 150 -24.57 23.64 6.71
C GLY A 150 -26.06 23.60 6.35
N TRP A 151 -26.55 22.55 5.67
CA TRP A 151 -27.98 22.35 5.48
C TRP A 151 -28.64 21.81 6.76
N GLN A 152 -29.82 22.32 7.10
CA GLN A 152 -30.63 21.82 8.23
C GLN A 152 -31.94 21.15 7.79
N THR A 153 -32.32 21.35 6.52
CA THR A 153 -33.49 20.74 5.91
C THR A 153 -33.07 20.05 4.63
N PHE A 154 -33.81 19.01 4.23
CA PHE A 154 -33.41 18.14 3.13
C PHE A 154 -34.62 17.79 2.26
N THR A 155 -34.39 17.66 0.96
CA THR A 155 -35.33 17.05 0.01
C THR A 155 -34.82 15.67 -0.39
N THR A 156 -35.72 14.80 -0.86
CA THR A 156 -35.30 13.50 -1.42
C THR A 156 -34.48 13.65 -2.70
N ASP A 157 -34.72 14.72 -3.48
CA ASP A 157 -33.98 15.02 -4.71
C ASP A 157 -32.49 15.27 -4.41
N MET A 158 -32.19 15.96 -3.30
CA MET A 158 -30.81 16.16 -2.86
C MET A 158 -30.08 14.83 -2.63
N VAL A 159 -30.78 13.84 -2.07
CA VAL A 159 -30.21 12.51 -1.81
C VAL A 159 -30.03 11.72 -3.11
N ILE A 160 -31.06 11.71 -3.97
CA ILE A 160 -31.01 10.96 -5.24
C ILE A 160 -29.95 11.54 -6.19
N TYR A 161 -29.85 12.87 -6.25
CA TYR A 161 -28.96 13.59 -7.16
C TYR A 161 -27.69 14.13 -6.49
N HIS A 162 -27.33 13.60 -5.31
CA HIS A 162 -26.19 14.08 -4.52
C HIS A 162 -24.90 14.17 -5.33
N PHE A 163 -24.62 13.20 -6.21
CA PHE A 163 -23.42 13.23 -7.05
C PHE A 163 -23.34 14.48 -7.92
N LEU A 164 -24.47 14.89 -8.52
CA LEU A 164 -24.54 16.07 -9.38
C LEU A 164 -24.35 17.34 -8.55
N LEU A 165 -25.09 17.46 -7.45
CA LEU A 165 -25.00 18.61 -6.55
C LEU A 165 -23.59 18.77 -5.96
N LEU A 166 -22.94 17.66 -5.59
CA LEU A 166 -21.64 17.72 -4.93
C LEU A 166 -20.48 17.97 -5.89
N ARG A 167 -20.55 17.51 -7.15
CA ARG A 167 -19.42 17.52 -8.09
C ARG A 167 -19.58 18.41 -9.32
N LYS A 168 -20.80 18.80 -9.67
CA LYS A 168 -21.08 19.51 -10.92
C LYS A 168 -21.58 20.93 -10.72
N VAL A 169 -21.94 21.29 -9.49
CA VAL A 169 -22.44 22.62 -9.14
C VAL A 169 -21.43 23.28 -8.22
N SER A 170 -21.13 24.55 -8.47
CA SER A 170 -20.33 25.35 -7.53
C SER A 170 -21.08 25.46 -6.21
N ALA A 171 -20.39 25.59 -5.08
CA ALA A 171 -21.05 25.76 -3.79
C ALA A 171 -21.94 27.01 -3.77
N LYS A 172 -21.51 28.06 -4.46
CA LYS A 172 -22.27 29.30 -4.68
C LYS A 172 -23.62 29.01 -5.35
N ASP A 173 -23.58 28.31 -6.48
CA ASP A 173 -24.76 27.99 -7.28
C ASP A 173 -25.65 26.97 -6.59
N ALA A 174 -25.10 26.03 -5.80
CA ALA A 174 -25.88 25.05 -5.05
C ALA A 174 -26.72 25.73 -3.96
N ILE A 175 -26.17 26.79 -3.34
CA ILE A 175 -26.79 27.51 -2.21
C ILE A 175 -27.65 28.70 -2.67
N ASP A 176 -27.53 29.13 -3.94
CA ASP A 176 -28.23 30.31 -4.49
C ASP A 176 -27.86 31.62 -3.81
N SER A 177 -26.58 31.77 -3.45
CA SER A 177 -26.09 32.98 -2.82
C SER A 177 -25.13 33.70 -3.73
N ASP A 178 -25.35 34.99 -3.97
CA ASP A 178 -24.37 35.80 -4.68
C ASP A 178 -23.08 36.07 -3.89
N SER A 179 -23.12 35.82 -2.59
CA SER A 179 -21.98 36.05 -1.71
C SER A 179 -20.99 34.90 -1.69
N PHE A 180 -19.73 35.17 -2.01
CA PHE A 180 -18.62 34.22 -1.82
C PHE A 180 -18.41 33.86 -0.33
N SER A 181 -18.96 34.66 0.60
CA SER A 181 -18.94 34.38 2.03
C SER A 181 -19.61 33.04 2.37
N VAL A 182 -20.53 32.57 1.54
CA VAL A 182 -21.19 31.27 1.68
C VAL A 182 -20.20 30.14 1.42
N THR A 183 -19.45 30.17 0.32
CA THR A 183 -18.39 29.18 0.03
C THR A 183 -17.38 29.09 1.18
N ARG A 184 -16.99 30.25 1.74
CA ARG A 184 -16.10 30.32 2.92
C ARG A 184 -16.77 29.78 4.19
N SER A 185 -18.07 29.98 4.35
CA SER A 185 -18.85 29.46 5.49
C SER A 185 -19.02 27.94 5.43
N VAL A 186 -19.26 27.38 4.24
CA VAL A 186 -19.28 25.92 4.02
C VAL A 186 -17.93 25.32 4.41
N LEU A 187 -16.82 25.87 3.91
CA LEU A 187 -15.48 25.41 4.28
C LEU A 187 -15.24 25.54 5.80
N ARG A 188 -15.64 26.66 6.42
CA ARG A 188 -15.53 26.85 7.86
C ARG A 188 -16.29 25.75 8.62
N ASN A 189 -17.54 25.48 8.27
CA ASN A 189 -18.33 24.41 8.91
C ASN A 189 -17.63 23.05 8.82
N LEU A 190 -17.06 22.70 7.66
CA LEU A 190 -16.31 21.46 7.48
C LEU A 190 -15.05 21.41 8.35
N LEU A 191 -14.29 22.51 8.44
CA LEU A 191 -13.09 22.58 9.30
C LEU A 191 -13.46 22.50 10.79
N THR A 192 -14.58 23.12 11.19
CA THR A 192 -15.11 23.05 12.56
C THR A 192 -15.57 21.63 12.91
N GLU A 193 -16.27 20.93 12.01
CA GLU A 193 -16.63 19.51 12.22
C GLU A 193 -15.39 18.61 12.34
N LEU A 194 -14.31 18.93 11.61
CA LEU A 194 -13.00 18.29 11.72
C LEU A 194 -12.20 18.73 12.97
N LYS A 195 -12.78 19.57 13.83
CA LYS A 195 -12.17 20.09 15.06
C LYS A 195 -10.78 20.70 14.85
N ILE A 196 -10.59 21.40 13.72
CA ILE A 196 -9.36 22.16 13.46
C ILE A 196 -9.44 23.48 14.21
N ASP A 197 -8.38 23.84 14.94
CA ASP A 197 -8.32 25.08 15.72
C ASP A 197 -8.61 26.32 14.87
N ASP A 198 -9.36 27.28 15.42
CA ASP A 198 -9.78 28.49 14.69
C ASP A 198 -8.62 29.31 14.13
N ALA A 199 -7.45 29.27 14.80
CA ALA A 199 -6.23 29.89 14.29
C ALA A 199 -5.70 29.19 13.03
N ALA A 200 -5.72 27.85 13.02
CA ALA A 200 -5.29 27.04 11.88
C ALA A 200 -6.29 27.08 10.71
N GLN A 201 -7.56 27.41 10.96
CA GLN A 201 -8.56 27.58 9.90
C GLN A 201 -8.28 28.77 8.97
N GLN A 202 -7.52 29.79 9.39
CA GLN A 202 -7.34 31.01 8.59
C GLN A 202 -6.58 30.76 7.29
N GLU A 203 -5.58 29.89 7.32
CA GLU A 203 -4.76 29.55 6.16
C GLU A 203 -5.61 28.93 5.02
N PRO A 204 -6.41 27.86 5.23
CA PRO A 204 -7.24 27.32 4.17
C PRO A 204 -8.39 28.24 3.77
N LEU A 205 -8.96 28.99 4.71
CA LEU A 205 -10.00 29.98 4.39
C LEU A 205 -9.47 31.11 3.51
N SER A 206 -8.19 31.45 3.61
CA SER A 206 -7.55 32.47 2.76
C SER A 206 -7.35 32.01 1.30
N LYS A 207 -7.28 30.69 1.06
CA LYS A 207 -7.20 30.09 -0.30
C LYS A 207 -8.50 30.25 -1.08
N VAL A 208 -9.62 30.46 -0.39
CA VAL A 208 -10.93 30.72 -1.00
C VAL A 208 -11.08 32.23 -1.21
N THR A 209 -10.76 32.68 -2.42
CA THR A 209 -10.94 34.06 -2.87
C THR A 209 -12.27 34.20 -3.60
N GLU A 210 -12.70 35.43 -3.86
CA GLU A 210 -13.89 35.70 -4.69
C GLU A 210 -13.78 35.06 -6.08
N SER A 211 -12.58 35.11 -6.68
CA SER A 211 -12.31 34.51 -7.99
C SER A 211 -12.38 32.98 -7.98
N THR A 212 -11.94 32.30 -6.92
CA THR A 212 -11.98 30.82 -6.86
C THR A 212 -13.33 30.31 -6.38
N ALA A 213 -14.04 31.06 -5.53
CA ALA A 213 -15.31 30.65 -4.95
C ALA A 213 -16.42 30.36 -5.97
N ALA A 214 -16.37 30.99 -7.14
CA ALA A 214 -17.33 30.76 -8.24
C ALA A 214 -17.19 29.37 -8.88
N PHE A 215 -16.03 28.71 -8.75
CA PHE A 215 -15.74 27.45 -9.42
C PHE A 215 -15.65 26.25 -8.48
N LEU A 216 -15.42 26.50 -7.19
CA LEU A 216 -15.27 25.44 -6.19
C LEU A 216 -16.61 24.73 -5.94
N THR A 217 -16.63 23.43 -6.17
CA THR A 217 -17.76 22.55 -5.84
C THR A 217 -17.76 22.20 -4.35
N LEU A 218 -18.87 21.67 -3.83
CA LEU A 218 -18.92 21.14 -2.47
C LEU A 218 -17.88 20.01 -2.25
N THR A 219 -17.59 19.23 -3.28
CA THR A 219 -16.53 18.21 -3.22
C THR A 219 -15.14 18.84 -3.09
N ASP A 220 -14.87 19.94 -3.80
CA ASP A 220 -13.57 20.63 -3.72
C ASP A 220 -13.33 21.21 -2.33
N LEU A 221 -14.35 21.84 -1.74
CA LEU A 221 -14.27 22.35 -0.37
C LEU A 221 -14.03 21.24 0.64
N ARG A 222 -14.68 20.08 0.47
CA ARG A 222 -14.46 18.89 1.32
C ARG A 222 -13.04 18.34 1.16
N MET A 223 -12.53 18.27 -0.07
CA MET A 223 -11.15 17.86 -0.34
C MET A 223 -10.14 18.78 0.34
N LEU A 224 -10.36 20.10 0.28
CA LEU A 224 -9.55 21.07 1.00
C LEU A 224 -9.59 20.82 2.51
N ALA A 225 -10.79 20.71 3.10
CA ALA A 225 -10.95 20.48 4.54
C ALA A 225 -10.27 19.18 5.02
N ILE A 226 -10.45 18.07 4.28
CA ILE A 226 -9.81 16.78 4.60
C ILE A 226 -8.29 16.89 4.50
N ARG A 227 -7.76 17.57 3.48
CA ARG A 227 -6.32 17.75 3.29
C ARG A 227 -5.70 18.50 4.47
N GLU A 228 -6.33 19.60 4.89
CA GLU A 228 -5.89 20.38 6.06
C GLU A 228 -5.91 19.54 7.32
N TYR A 229 -6.99 18.77 7.54
CA TYR A 229 -7.05 17.86 8.68
C TYR A 229 -5.91 16.83 8.68
N ILE A 230 -5.60 16.22 7.54
CA ILE A 230 -4.46 15.28 7.43
C ILE A 230 -3.13 16.00 7.72
N GLN A 231 -2.96 17.25 7.28
CA GLN A 231 -1.76 18.05 7.57
C GLN A 231 -1.59 18.33 9.08
N THR A 232 -2.69 18.50 9.82
CA THR A 232 -2.60 18.63 11.29
C THR A 232 -2.09 17.34 11.96
N LEU A 233 -2.30 16.18 11.34
CA LEU A 233 -1.91 14.89 11.91
C LEU A 233 -0.52 14.43 11.48
N PHE A 234 -0.12 14.77 10.24
CA PHE A 234 1.11 14.31 9.61
C PHE A 234 1.92 15.50 9.07
N PRO A 235 3.10 15.80 9.63
CA PRO A 235 3.87 16.99 9.27
C PRO A 235 4.55 16.90 7.89
N ASP A 236 4.80 15.69 7.37
CA ASP A 236 5.45 15.49 6.08
C ASP A 236 4.47 15.67 4.90
N PRO A 237 4.66 16.67 4.01
CA PRO A 237 3.79 16.90 2.86
C PRO A 237 3.68 15.72 1.89
N ALA A 238 4.75 14.92 1.74
CA ALA A 238 4.73 13.76 0.86
C ALA A 238 3.79 12.68 1.39
N ASN A 239 3.81 12.46 2.72
CA ASN A 239 2.93 11.53 3.38
C ASN A 239 1.48 12.00 3.36
N VAL A 240 1.22 13.30 3.59
CA VAL A 240 -0.12 13.90 3.47
C VAL A 240 -0.73 13.59 2.12
N GLN A 241 0.00 13.82 1.01
CA GLN A 241 -0.52 13.60 -0.33
C GLN A 241 -0.85 12.11 -0.59
N ARG A 242 -0.01 11.19 -0.10
CA ARG A 242 -0.24 9.75 -0.23
C ARG A 242 -1.46 9.29 0.56
N ILE A 243 -1.59 9.72 1.83
CA ILE A 243 -2.76 9.41 2.69
C ILE A 243 -4.03 9.98 2.07
N PHE A 244 -3.98 11.24 1.63
CA PHE A 244 -5.10 11.89 0.96
C PHE A 244 -5.53 11.10 -0.28
N LYS A 245 -4.60 10.68 -1.13
CA LYS A 245 -4.90 9.85 -2.31
C LYS A 245 -5.55 8.52 -1.92
N ILE A 246 -5.11 7.87 -0.85
CA ILE A 246 -5.70 6.61 -0.35
C ILE A 246 -7.14 6.83 0.11
N ILE A 247 -7.39 7.87 0.91
CA ILE A 247 -8.72 8.23 1.40
C ILE A 247 -9.63 8.51 0.20
N MET A 248 -9.22 9.38 -0.72
CA MET A 248 -10.01 9.80 -1.87
C MET A 248 -10.27 8.69 -2.90
N LYS A 249 -9.34 7.72 -3.05
CA LYS A 249 -9.52 6.54 -3.91
C LYS A 249 -10.58 5.56 -3.37
N SER A 250 -10.70 5.45 -2.05
CA SER A 250 -11.84 4.73 -1.47
C SER A 250 -13.12 5.52 -1.73
N SER A 251 -14.30 4.89 -1.68
CA SER A 251 -15.59 5.60 -1.79
C SER A 251 -15.82 6.71 -0.73
N ALA A 252 -14.79 7.07 0.05
CA ALA A 252 -14.73 8.23 0.94
C ALA A 252 -15.01 9.58 0.30
N SER A 253 -14.94 9.70 -1.03
CA SER A 253 -15.36 10.93 -1.71
C SER A 253 -16.77 11.35 -1.29
N PHE A 254 -17.63 10.43 -0.84
CA PHE A 254 -18.97 10.73 -0.33
C PHE A 254 -19.16 10.38 1.15
N ARG A 255 -18.09 10.01 1.87
CA ARG A 255 -18.16 9.79 3.32
C ARG A 255 -18.15 11.14 4.05
N PRO A 256 -19.01 11.35 5.06
CA PRO A 256 -18.96 12.52 5.94
C PRO A 256 -17.56 12.75 6.52
N VAL A 257 -17.11 14.01 6.56
CA VAL A 257 -15.76 14.37 7.03
C VAL A 257 -15.54 13.95 8.48
N LYS A 258 -16.60 14.00 9.30
CA LYS A 258 -16.58 13.55 10.69
C LYS A 258 -16.39 12.05 10.83
N ARG A 259 -16.90 11.25 9.88
CA ARG A 259 -16.66 9.79 9.86
C ARG A 259 -15.21 9.50 9.50
N ILE A 260 -14.64 10.22 8.54
CA ILE A 260 -13.22 10.11 8.18
C ILE A 260 -12.34 10.47 9.39
N GLN A 261 -12.65 11.57 10.09
CA GLN A 261 -11.95 11.98 11.31
C GLN A 261 -12.01 10.89 12.40
N ARG A 262 -13.21 10.39 12.72
CA ARG A 262 -13.39 9.32 13.72
C ARG A 262 -12.66 8.04 13.34
N GLN A 263 -12.70 7.66 12.07
CA GLN A 263 -12.00 6.48 11.57
C GLN A 263 -10.48 6.61 11.75
N ILE A 264 -9.90 7.74 11.33
CA ILE A 264 -8.46 7.98 11.47
C ILE A 264 -8.07 8.00 12.95
N GLN A 265 -8.86 8.67 13.79
CA GLN A 265 -8.64 8.71 15.23
C GLN A 265 -8.70 7.31 15.83
N TYR A 266 -9.74 6.53 15.53
CA TYR A 266 -9.91 5.16 15.99
C TYR A 266 -8.73 4.27 15.61
N ILE A 267 -8.24 4.38 14.36
CA ILE A 267 -7.08 3.62 13.88
C ILE A 267 -5.82 3.96 14.69
N ILE A 268 -5.63 5.24 15.02
CA ILE A 268 -4.44 5.70 15.75
C ILE A 268 -4.53 5.34 17.25
N THR A 269 -5.65 5.64 17.91
CA THR A 269 -5.78 5.50 19.36
C THR A 269 -6.22 4.11 19.78
N ASP A 270 -7.35 3.64 19.26
CA ASP A 270 -8.05 2.47 19.80
C ASP A 270 -7.53 1.17 19.17
N PHE A 271 -7.19 1.25 17.88
CA PHE A 271 -6.58 0.17 17.13
C PHE A 271 -5.05 0.12 17.31
N GLY A 272 -4.43 1.23 17.74
CA GLY A 272 -3.02 1.29 18.15
C GLY A 272 -2.02 1.34 17.00
N ILE A 273 -2.43 1.77 15.80
CA ILE A 273 -1.51 1.91 14.68
C ILE A 273 -0.70 3.20 14.82
N PRO A 274 0.65 3.11 14.85
CA PRO A 274 1.50 4.30 14.92
C PRO A 274 1.39 5.12 13.64
N LYS A 275 1.46 6.45 13.78
CA LYS A 275 1.30 7.41 12.66
C LYS A 275 2.34 7.17 11.56
N GLU A 276 3.54 6.75 11.91
CA GLU A 276 4.66 6.52 10.99
C GLU A 276 4.36 5.36 10.03
N LYS A 277 3.57 4.38 10.48
CA LYS A 277 3.21 3.21 9.67
C LYS A 277 1.86 3.34 8.97
N PHE A 278 1.13 4.43 9.19
CA PHE A 278 -0.19 4.66 8.63
C PHE A 278 -0.24 4.52 7.10
N LEU A 279 0.82 4.94 6.41
CA LEU A 279 0.99 4.77 4.96
C LEU A 279 1.12 3.31 4.53
N SER A 280 1.92 2.52 5.24
CA SER A 280 2.06 1.09 4.95
C SER A 280 0.74 0.32 5.14
N TYR A 281 -0.20 0.92 5.87
CA TYR A 281 -1.50 0.35 6.20
C TYR A 281 -2.67 1.00 5.47
N GLY A 282 -2.44 1.60 4.29
CA GLY A 282 -3.47 2.26 3.51
C GLY A 282 -4.72 1.40 3.21
N VAL A 283 -4.59 0.07 3.24
CA VAL A 283 -5.72 -0.85 3.08
C VAL A 283 -6.71 -0.77 4.26
N ILE A 284 -6.24 -0.53 5.48
CA ILE A 284 -7.07 -0.39 6.69
C ILE A 284 -7.91 0.90 6.61
N LEU A 285 -7.40 1.95 5.96
CA LEU A 285 -8.13 3.21 5.74
C LEU A 285 -9.37 3.07 4.84
N ARG A 286 -9.52 1.94 4.18
CA ARG A 286 -10.72 1.63 3.39
C ARG A 286 -11.86 1.11 4.26
N LYS A 287 -11.58 0.66 5.49
CA LYS A 287 -12.55 0.06 6.42
C LYS A 287 -13.16 1.09 7.37
N THR A 288 -14.47 1.08 7.53
CA THR A 288 -15.17 1.94 8.49
C THR A 288 -14.75 1.63 9.94
N ASP A 289 -14.93 2.59 10.85
CA ASP A 289 -14.65 2.36 12.27
C ASP A 289 -15.56 1.25 12.85
N ARG A 290 -16.79 1.13 12.35
CA ARG A 290 -17.71 0.04 12.70
C ARG A 290 -17.15 -1.33 12.30
N GLU A 291 -16.70 -1.49 11.06
CA GLU A 291 -16.10 -2.76 10.60
C GLU A 291 -14.87 -3.13 11.43
N LEU A 292 -14.04 -2.14 11.77
CA LEU A 292 -12.85 -2.39 12.59
C LEU A 292 -13.21 -2.75 14.04
N LYS A 293 -14.25 -2.15 14.62
CA LYS A 293 -14.78 -2.51 15.95
C LYS A 293 -15.32 -3.92 15.96
N GLU A 294 -16.18 -4.26 15.00
CA GLU A 294 -16.75 -5.60 14.85
C GLU A 294 -15.64 -6.65 14.68
N PHE A 295 -14.60 -6.31 13.91
CA PHE A 295 -13.44 -7.17 13.73
C PHE A 295 -12.69 -7.43 15.04
N LEU A 296 -12.46 -6.39 15.86
CA LEU A 296 -11.82 -6.54 17.18
C LEU A 296 -12.71 -7.32 18.17
N GLU A 297 -14.02 -7.09 18.15
CA GLU A 297 -14.97 -7.76 19.04
C GLU A 297 -15.09 -9.25 18.72
N ARG A 298 -15.11 -9.60 17.43
CA ARG A 298 -15.30 -10.98 16.99
C ARG A 298 -14.00 -11.78 16.98
N TYR A 299 -12.86 -11.15 16.71
CA TYR A 299 -11.55 -11.80 16.68
C TYR A 299 -10.54 -11.02 17.52
N PRO A 300 -10.71 -10.93 18.86
CA PRO A 300 -9.77 -10.21 19.73
C PRO A 300 -8.38 -10.86 19.73
N THR A 301 -8.33 -12.17 19.54
CA THR A 301 -7.10 -12.93 19.33
C THR A 301 -7.21 -13.69 18.01
N PHE A 302 -6.07 -13.81 17.33
CA PHE A 302 -5.97 -14.46 16.03
C PHE A 302 -4.79 -15.43 16.07
N TYR A 303 -5.10 -16.73 16.15
CA TYR A 303 -4.14 -17.82 16.35
C TYR A 303 -3.15 -17.58 17.50
N GLY A 304 -3.65 -17.09 18.63
CA GLY A 304 -2.86 -16.85 19.85
C GLY A 304 -2.14 -15.50 19.91
N LEU A 305 -2.25 -14.67 18.88
CA LEU A 305 -1.72 -13.31 18.86
C LEU A 305 -2.85 -12.28 19.03
N ASP A 306 -2.57 -11.14 19.66
CA ASP A 306 -3.50 -10.00 19.63
C ASP A 306 -3.69 -9.55 18.18
N ILE A 307 -4.94 -9.41 17.75
CA ILE A 307 -5.27 -9.02 16.39
C ILE A 307 -4.70 -7.64 16.00
N ARG A 308 -4.52 -6.72 16.96
CA ARG A 308 -3.85 -5.44 16.73
C ARG A 308 -2.39 -5.65 16.32
N THR A 309 -1.72 -6.62 16.95
CA THR A 309 -0.36 -7.03 16.60
C THR A 309 -0.32 -7.64 15.20
N VAL A 310 -1.29 -8.51 14.89
CA VAL A 310 -1.43 -9.09 13.55
C VAL A 310 -1.69 -8.01 12.51
N ALA A 311 -2.51 -7.01 12.80
CA ALA A 311 -2.79 -5.92 11.87
C ALA A 311 -1.56 -5.05 11.58
N MET A 312 -0.71 -4.84 12.58
CA MET A 312 0.57 -4.14 12.39
C MET A 312 1.53 -4.97 11.53
N GLN A 313 1.58 -6.29 11.67
CA GLN A 313 2.49 -7.11 10.88
C GLN A 313 1.94 -7.41 9.47
N TYR A 314 0.62 -7.60 9.38
CA TYR A 314 -0.10 -8.13 8.22
C TYR A 314 -1.42 -7.36 8.00
N PRO A 315 -1.37 -6.07 7.61
CA PRO A 315 -2.55 -5.20 7.48
C PRO A 315 -3.61 -5.72 6.50
N LYS A 316 -3.18 -6.50 5.49
CA LYS A 316 -4.08 -7.10 4.51
C LYS A 316 -5.03 -8.12 5.13
N ILE A 317 -4.65 -8.76 6.23
CA ILE A 317 -5.53 -9.70 6.93
C ILE A 317 -6.78 -8.97 7.42
N VAL A 318 -6.60 -7.85 8.11
CA VAL A 318 -7.69 -7.01 8.66
C VAL A 318 -8.52 -6.32 7.59
N SER A 319 -8.00 -6.22 6.36
CA SER A 319 -8.78 -5.68 5.25
C SER A 319 -9.87 -6.61 4.72
N SER A 320 -9.78 -7.92 5.01
CA SER A 320 -10.81 -8.88 4.63
C SER A 320 -12.10 -8.66 5.43
N PHE A 321 -13.24 -9.05 4.87
CA PHE A 321 -14.50 -9.10 5.61
C PHE A 321 -14.43 -10.15 6.71
N VAL A 322 -15.06 -9.85 7.85
CA VAL A 322 -15.10 -10.68 9.06
C VAL A 322 -15.66 -12.08 8.75
N GLU A 323 -16.61 -12.13 7.82
CA GLU A 323 -17.33 -13.33 7.38
C GLU A 323 -16.42 -14.28 6.59
N CYS A 324 -15.50 -13.75 5.78
CA CYS A 324 -14.61 -14.55 4.96
C CYS A 324 -13.58 -15.36 5.78
N PHE A 325 -13.38 -15.05 7.05
CA PHE A 325 -12.43 -15.80 7.89
C PHE A 325 -12.91 -17.23 8.14
N ALA A 326 -14.21 -17.44 8.36
CA ALA A 326 -14.76 -18.78 8.57
C ALA A 326 -14.55 -19.67 7.32
N GLU A 327 -14.71 -19.10 6.13
CA GLU A 327 -14.47 -19.78 4.86
C GLU A 327 -12.99 -20.16 4.69
N LYS A 328 -12.06 -19.21 4.97
CA LYS A 328 -10.62 -19.47 4.92
C LYS A 328 -10.20 -20.54 5.92
N GLU A 329 -10.77 -20.54 7.12
CA GLU A 329 -10.52 -21.59 8.12
C GLU A 329 -11.02 -22.95 7.68
N ALA A 330 -12.18 -23.02 7.02
CA ALA A 330 -12.70 -24.26 6.46
C ALA A 330 -11.76 -24.82 5.38
N VAL A 331 -11.23 -23.98 4.49
CA VAL A 331 -10.23 -24.35 3.48
C VAL A 331 -8.96 -24.89 4.14
N LEU A 332 -8.40 -24.18 5.13
CA LEU A 332 -7.17 -24.64 5.81
C LEU A 332 -7.38 -25.97 6.54
N LYS A 333 -8.54 -26.18 7.17
CA LYS A 333 -8.91 -27.46 7.79
C LYS A 333 -9.05 -28.57 6.76
N LYS A 334 -9.65 -28.30 5.60
CA LYS A 334 -9.80 -29.25 4.48
C LYS A 334 -8.44 -29.78 4.01
N HIS A 335 -7.41 -28.93 3.96
CA HIS A 335 -6.04 -29.32 3.59
C HIS A 335 -5.19 -29.87 4.75
N GLY A 336 -5.78 -30.06 5.94
CA GLY A 336 -5.09 -30.61 7.10
C GLY A 336 -4.04 -29.68 7.71
N ILE A 337 -4.17 -28.36 7.52
CA ILE A 337 -3.25 -27.37 8.10
C ILE A 337 -3.60 -27.14 9.56
N ALA A 338 -2.65 -27.40 10.45
CA ALA A 338 -2.83 -27.21 11.87
C ALA A 338 -2.71 -25.71 12.27
N THR A 339 -3.41 -25.31 13.32
CA THR A 339 -3.44 -23.93 13.81
C THR A 339 -2.05 -23.40 14.21
N TYR A 340 -1.17 -24.26 14.74
CA TYR A 340 0.20 -23.87 15.10
C TYR A 340 1.08 -23.56 13.87
N GLN A 341 0.86 -24.24 12.74
CA GLN A 341 1.55 -23.95 11.48
C GLN A 341 1.10 -22.58 10.96
N LEU A 342 -0.20 -22.31 11.05
CA LEU A 342 -0.79 -21.05 10.62
C LEU A 342 -0.30 -19.85 11.45
N ALA A 343 -0.11 -20.01 12.76
CA ALA A 343 0.45 -18.98 13.63
C ALA A 343 1.83 -18.49 13.16
N SER A 344 2.61 -19.37 12.52
CA SER A 344 3.94 -19.04 11.96
C SER A 344 3.85 -18.38 10.58
N HIS A 345 2.73 -18.53 9.87
CA HIS A 345 2.56 -18.10 8.46
C HIS A 345 1.22 -17.42 8.20
N LEU A 346 0.86 -16.45 9.04
CA LEU A 346 -0.40 -15.70 8.97
C LEU A 346 -0.64 -15.03 7.61
N HIS A 347 0.41 -14.74 6.85
CA HIS A 347 0.30 -14.11 5.54
C HIS A 347 -0.59 -14.92 4.56
N VAL A 348 -0.75 -16.23 4.76
CA VAL A 348 -1.69 -17.03 3.94
C VAL A 348 -3.14 -16.53 4.06
N MET A 349 -3.53 -15.99 5.23
CA MET A 349 -4.88 -15.44 5.49
C MET A 349 -5.18 -14.17 4.69
N SER A 350 -4.18 -13.59 4.00
CA SER A 350 -4.41 -12.47 3.09
C SER A 350 -5.00 -12.89 1.73
N LEU A 351 -4.97 -14.18 1.38
CA LEU A 351 -5.57 -14.71 0.15
C LEU A 351 -7.10 -14.82 0.29
N ALA A 352 -7.82 -14.75 -0.83
CA ALA A 352 -9.23 -15.16 -0.87
C ALA A 352 -9.34 -16.67 -0.60
N ALA A 353 -10.48 -17.12 -0.05
CA ALA A 353 -10.69 -18.53 0.28
C ALA A 353 -10.56 -19.42 -0.97
N ASP A 354 -11.21 -19.05 -2.07
CA ASP A 354 -11.14 -19.78 -3.34
C ASP A 354 -9.73 -19.86 -3.92
N THR A 355 -8.97 -18.76 -3.83
CA THR A 355 -7.59 -18.68 -4.33
C THR A 355 -6.66 -19.51 -3.47
N MET A 356 -6.90 -19.53 -2.15
CA MET A 356 -6.18 -20.37 -1.21
C MET A 356 -6.44 -21.86 -1.48
N ASP A 357 -7.69 -22.27 -1.64
CA ASP A 357 -8.09 -23.66 -1.93
C ASP A 357 -7.48 -24.13 -3.25
N ARG A 358 -7.67 -23.35 -4.33
CA ARG A 358 -7.08 -23.65 -5.65
C ARG A 358 -5.57 -23.87 -5.59
N ARG A 359 -4.84 -22.98 -4.92
CA ARG A 359 -3.38 -23.05 -4.84
C ARG A 359 -2.90 -24.20 -3.96
N LEU A 360 -3.56 -24.46 -2.83
CA LEU A 360 -3.23 -25.60 -1.98
C LEU A 360 -3.50 -26.92 -2.70
N THR A 361 -4.65 -27.07 -3.36
CA THR A 361 -4.94 -28.24 -4.20
C THR A 361 -3.89 -28.44 -5.29
N ALA A 362 -3.50 -27.36 -5.98
CA ALA A 362 -2.49 -27.45 -7.04
C ALA A 362 -1.10 -27.85 -6.50
N ILE A 363 -0.71 -27.32 -5.34
CA ILE A 363 0.52 -27.72 -4.64
C ILE A 363 0.47 -29.20 -4.22
N GLU A 364 -0.69 -29.69 -3.77
CA GLU A 364 -0.86 -31.10 -3.38
C GLU A 364 -0.84 -32.06 -4.57
N ASN A 365 -1.29 -31.60 -5.74
CA ASN A 365 -1.28 -32.38 -6.97
C ASN A 365 0.10 -32.40 -7.67
N ASP A 366 1.02 -31.49 -7.32
CA ASP A 366 2.37 -31.44 -7.86
C ASP A 366 3.35 -32.18 -6.93
N PRO A 367 3.91 -33.35 -7.32
CA PRO A 367 4.80 -34.13 -6.46
C PRO A 367 6.05 -33.36 -5.98
N GLU A 368 6.56 -32.45 -6.81
CA GLU A 368 7.79 -31.69 -6.52
C GLU A 368 7.59 -30.58 -5.50
N LEU A 369 6.36 -30.08 -5.38
CA LEU A 369 5.95 -29.14 -4.34
C LEU A 369 5.38 -29.86 -3.12
N PHE A 370 4.62 -30.94 -3.32
CA PHE A 370 3.99 -31.70 -2.24
C PHE A 370 4.99 -32.33 -1.27
N ARG A 371 6.21 -32.66 -1.74
CA ARG A 371 7.29 -33.13 -0.86
C ARG A 371 7.60 -32.17 0.30
N PHE A 372 7.26 -30.90 0.17
CA PHE A 372 7.47 -29.88 1.21
C PHE A 372 6.31 -29.75 2.21
N LYS A 373 5.27 -30.60 2.15
CA LYS A 373 4.08 -30.50 3.03
C LYS A 373 4.42 -30.45 4.52
N ASN A 374 5.48 -31.13 4.94
CA ASN A 374 5.91 -31.19 6.33
C ASN A 374 6.91 -30.09 6.72
N GLU A 375 7.36 -29.28 5.77
CA GLU A 375 8.27 -28.16 6.05
C GLU A 375 7.51 -27.03 6.76
N PRO A 376 8.14 -26.33 7.72
CA PRO A 376 7.47 -25.25 8.45
C PRO A 376 6.99 -24.15 7.52
N ASP A 377 7.74 -23.86 6.45
CA ASP A 377 7.44 -22.78 5.51
C ASP A 377 6.48 -23.19 4.38
N TYR A 378 5.87 -24.38 4.42
CA TYR A 378 5.00 -24.89 3.35
C TYR A 378 3.94 -23.89 2.89
N LEU A 379 3.26 -23.22 3.83
CA LEU A 379 2.20 -22.24 3.53
C LEU A 379 2.71 -21.02 2.74
N SER A 380 4.01 -20.72 2.79
CA SER A 380 4.62 -19.65 1.99
C SER A 380 4.58 -19.96 0.49
N LEU A 381 4.49 -21.24 0.09
CA LEU A 381 4.30 -21.65 -1.29
C LEU A 381 2.93 -21.19 -1.82
N ALA A 382 1.86 -21.33 -1.05
CA ALA A 382 0.53 -20.87 -1.48
C ALA A 382 0.48 -19.34 -1.68
N VAL A 383 1.15 -18.59 -0.81
CA VAL A 383 1.26 -17.13 -0.94
C VAL A 383 2.03 -16.73 -2.20
N ASN A 384 3.13 -17.43 -2.48
CA ASN A 384 4.05 -17.11 -3.58
C ASN A 384 3.94 -18.10 -4.74
N TYR A 385 2.78 -18.72 -4.94
CA TYR A 385 2.60 -19.90 -5.79
C TYR A 385 3.20 -19.74 -7.20
N ASN A 386 2.83 -18.66 -7.89
CA ASN A 386 3.25 -18.39 -9.26
C ASN A 386 4.77 -18.19 -9.36
N GLU A 387 5.37 -17.58 -8.34
CA GLU A 387 6.82 -17.36 -8.29
C GLU A 387 7.55 -18.66 -7.93
N ALA A 388 7.02 -19.42 -6.97
CA ALA A 388 7.57 -20.71 -6.57
C ALA A 388 7.56 -21.70 -7.74
N LEU A 389 6.49 -21.75 -8.54
CA LEU A 389 6.43 -22.54 -9.77
C LEU A 389 7.50 -22.12 -10.76
N ARG A 390 7.56 -20.83 -11.13
CA ARG A 390 8.56 -20.32 -12.09
C ARG A 390 9.98 -20.66 -11.67
N ARG A 391 10.29 -20.50 -10.38
CA ARG A 391 11.60 -20.84 -9.83
C ARG A 391 11.86 -22.33 -9.78
N LEU A 392 10.86 -23.15 -9.44
CA LEU A 392 11.01 -24.60 -9.43
C LEU A 392 11.36 -25.11 -10.83
N ALA A 393 10.62 -24.68 -11.86
CA ALA A 393 10.91 -25.12 -13.22
C ALA A 393 12.25 -24.60 -13.76
N PHE A 394 12.64 -23.37 -13.38
CA PHE A 394 13.97 -22.85 -13.67
C PHE A 394 15.08 -23.67 -12.98
N LEU A 395 14.90 -24.07 -11.72
CA LEU A 395 15.87 -24.90 -11.01
C LEU A 395 15.93 -26.32 -11.58
N GLN A 396 14.79 -26.86 -12.02
CA GLN A 396 14.72 -28.17 -12.67
C GLN A 396 15.40 -28.18 -14.05
N SER A 397 15.27 -27.11 -14.84
CA SER A 397 15.98 -27.01 -16.13
C SER A 397 17.50 -26.97 -15.95
N MET A 398 17.98 -26.44 -14.83
CA MET A 398 19.39 -26.48 -14.41
C MET A 398 19.78 -27.78 -13.69
N LYS A 399 18.86 -28.75 -13.56
CA LYS A 399 19.06 -30.02 -12.83
C LYS A 399 19.55 -29.83 -11.39
N VAL A 400 19.16 -28.73 -10.75
CA VAL A 400 19.50 -28.43 -9.35
C VAL A 400 18.77 -29.41 -8.43
N THR A 401 19.52 -30.05 -7.54
CA THR A 401 18.98 -30.94 -6.49
C THR A 401 18.97 -30.23 -5.13
N GLY A 402 18.17 -30.71 -4.18
CA GLY A 402 18.13 -30.14 -2.82
C GLY A 402 17.44 -28.76 -2.73
N ILE A 403 16.41 -28.54 -3.57
CA ILE A 403 15.61 -27.31 -3.56
C ILE A 403 14.90 -27.19 -2.20
N SER A 404 14.98 -26.02 -1.56
CA SER A 404 14.27 -25.72 -0.31
C SER A 404 13.12 -24.74 -0.55
N VAL A 405 12.09 -24.81 0.29
CA VAL A 405 10.94 -23.87 0.23
C VAL A 405 11.41 -22.41 0.30
N LYS A 406 12.37 -22.10 1.17
CA LYS A 406 12.93 -20.74 1.31
C LYS A 406 13.56 -20.21 0.03
N LEU A 407 14.14 -21.07 -0.81
CA LEU A 407 14.69 -20.65 -2.09
C LEU A 407 13.55 -20.31 -3.08
N LEU A 408 12.49 -21.11 -3.07
CA LEU A 408 11.32 -20.89 -3.92
C LEU A 408 10.54 -19.64 -3.54
N THR A 409 10.56 -19.23 -2.26
CA THR A 409 9.72 -18.12 -1.76
C THR A 409 10.48 -16.87 -1.33
N CYS A 410 11.82 -16.83 -1.46
CA CYS A 410 12.60 -15.63 -1.11
C CYS A 410 12.40 -14.46 -2.09
N GLN A 411 12.92 -13.29 -1.74
CA GLN A 411 12.97 -12.14 -2.64
C GLN A 411 13.85 -12.42 -3.86
N ARG A 412 13.57 -11.74 -4.99
CA ARG A 412 14.23 -11.98 -6.28
C ARG A 412 15.74 -11.79 -6.18
N GLU A 413 16.19 -10.75 -5.50
CA GLU A 413 17.59 -10.40 -5.32
C GLU A 413 18.31 -11.52 -4.56
N ARG A 414 17.64 -12.06 -3.53
CA ARG A 414 18.16 -13.17 -2.74
C ARG A 414 18.19 -14.48 -3.54
N PHE A 415 17.20 -14.73 -4.38
CA PHE A 415 17.17 -15.87 -5.29
C PHE A 415 18.36 -15.81 -6.26
N GLN A 416 18.51 -14.69 -6.98
CA GLN A 416 19.62 -14.46 -7.92
C GLN A 416 20.98 -14.57 -7.24
N LEU A 417 21.14 -13.97 -6.06
CA LEU A 417 22.36 -14.06 -5.28
C LEU A 417 22.68 -15.51 -4.87
N THR A 418 21.66 -16.31 -4.54
CA THR A 418 21.84 -17.72 -4.19
C THR A 418 22.24 -18.56 -5.40
N LEU A 419 21.66 -18.28 -6.57
CA LEU A 419 22.02 -18.91 -7.83
C LEU A 419 23.44 -18.59 -8.27
N ALA A 420 23.81 -17.30 -8.27
CA ALA A 420 25.15 -16.84 -8.66
C ALA A 420 26.25 -17.46 -7.79
N ARG A 421 25.93 -17.79 -6.53
CA ARG A 421 26.85 -18.43 -5.58
C ARG A 421 27.07 -19.92 -5.82
N GLY A 422 26.35 -20.57 -6.73
CA GLY A 422 26.55 -21.99 -7.08
C GLY A 422 26.28 -22.98 -5.94
N SER A 423 25.78 -22.53 -4.78
CA SER A 423 25.55 -23.35 -3.57
C SER A 423 24.51 -24.48 -3.74
N LEU A 424 23.95 -24.62 -4.95
CA LEU A 424 22.87 -25.53 -5.31
C LEU A 424 23.23 -26.47 -6.47
N ILE A 425 24.37 -26.27 -7.15
CA ILE A 425 24.73 -27.01 -8.38
C ILE A 425 25.47 -28.32 -8.07
N LYS A 426 25.96 -28.51 -6.83
CA LYS A 426 26.53 -29.80 -6.42
C LYS A 426 25.41 -30.76 -6.01
N PRO A 427 25.41 -32.03 -6.47
CA PRO A 427 24.46 -33.03 -6.02
C PRO A 427 24.61 -33.20 -4.51
N ALA A 428 23.64 -32.68 -3.76
CA ALA A 428 23.68 -32.72 -2.32
C ALA A 428 23.36 -34.15 -1.87
N ASP A 429 24.39 -34.83 -1.34
CA ASP A 429 24.16 -35.87 -0.33
C ASP A 429 23.17 -35.27 0.70
N PRO A 430 22.00 -35.89 0.97
CA PRO A 430 20.94 -35.30 1.81
C PRO A 430 21.39 -34.91 3.23
N LYS A 431 22.57 -35.36 3.69
CA LYS A 431 23.21 -34.93 4.93
C LYS A 431 23.93 -33.57 4.84
N SER A 432 24.19 -33.08 3.63
CA SER A 432 24.94 -31.85 3.34
C SER A 432 24.13 -30.56 3.57
N CYS A 433 22.80 -30.58 3.49
CA CYS A 433 22.02 -29.34 3.68
C CYS A 433 22.08 -28.79 5.13
N PHE A 434 22.54 -29.60 6.09
CA PHE A 434 22.83 -29.20 7.47
C PHE A 434 24.25 -28.66 7.71
N THR A 435 25.11 -28.59 6.68
CA THR A 435 26.55 -28.28 6.84
C THR A 435 26.90 -26.81 7.09
N LYS A 436 26.06 -26.04 7.78
CA LYS A 436 26.40 -24.67 8.20
C LYS A 436 27.62 -24.59 9.15
N HIS A 437 28.15 -25.73 9.62
CA HIS A 437 29.21 -25.82 10.64
C HIS A 437 30.52 -26.47 10.16
N TYR A 438 30.54 -27.17 9.01
CA TYR A 438 31.71 -27.99 8.63
C TYR A 438 32.80 -27.21 7.87
N HIS A 439 32.44 -26.15 7.13
CA HIS A 439 33.38 -25.38 6.31
C HIS A 439 34.55 -24.76 7.10
N LEU A 440 34.31 -24.43 8.37
CA LEU A 440 35.31 -23.81 9.25
C LEU A 440 36.04 -24.81 10.16
N LEU A 441 35.75 -26.11 10.07
CA LEU A 441 36.42 -27.13 10.89
C LEU A 441 37.94 -27.16 10.69
N PRO A 442 38.48 -27.06 9.46
CA PRO A 442 39.93 -26.97 9.25
C PRO A 442 40.58 -25.82 10.03
N VAL A 443 39.94 -24.64 10.00
CA VAL A 443 40.42 -23.44 10.67
C VAL A 443 40.29 -23.58 12.18
N SER A 444 39.16 -24.12 12.64
CA SER A 444 38.90 -24.42 14.04
C SER A 444 39.96 -25.37 14.61
N ALA A 445 40.29 -26.44 13.88
CA ALA A 445 41.31 -27.40 14.27
C ALA A 445 42.72 -26.76 14.30
N TRP A 446 43.06 -25.95 13.31
CA TRP A 446 44.36 -25.29 13.24
C TRP A 446 44.57 -24.25 14.35
N LEU A 447 43.55 -23.43 14.62
CA LEU A 447 43.59 -22.38 15.64
C LEU A 447 43.25 -22.87 17.05
N LYS A 448 42.67 -24.08 17.19
CA LYS A 448 42.09 -24.59 18.44
C LYS A 448 41.01 -23.65 19.02
N ILE A 449 40.19 -23.07 18.13
CA ILE A 449 39.08 -22.16 18.48
C ILE A 449 37.75 -22.77 18.01
N PRO A 450 36.68 -22.80 18.81
CA PRO A 450 35.38 -23.31 18.37
C PRO A 450 34.82 -22.56 17.16
N SER A 451 34.19 -23.28 16.22
CA SER A 451 33.68 -22.72 14.96
C SER A 451 32.66 -21.59 15.13
N GLU A 452 31.87 -21.61 16.19
CA GLU A 452 30.91 -20.54 16.56
C GLU A 452 31.62 -19.22 16.85
N LYS A 453 32.71 -19.29 17.63
CA LYS A 453 33.52 -18.11 17.98
C LYS A 453 34.29 -17.60 16.76
N LEU A 454 34.81 -18.50 15.93
CA LEU A 454 35.47 -18.11 14.69
C LEU A 454 34.49 -17.36 13.76
N ARG A 455 33.24 -17.82 13.69
CA ARG A 455 32.18 -17.19 12.92
C ARG A 455 31.77 -15.81 13.45
N SER A 456 31.74 -15.61 14.76
CA SER A 456 31.48 -14.27 15.32
C SER A 456 32.63 -13.31 14.99
N MET A 457 33.88 -13.78 15.10
CA MET A 457 35.06 -12.95 14.79
C MET A 457 35.13 -12.58 13.30
N ILE A 458 34.83 -13.51 12.38
CA ILE A 458 34.75 -13.21 10.94
C ILE A 458 33.65 -12.17 10.66
N ARG A 459 32.47 -12.30 11.29
CA ARG A 459 31.38 -11.32 11.14
C ARG A 459 31.78 -9.94 11.67
N GLU A 460 32.49 -9.89 12.79
CA GLU A 460 32.98 -8.66 13.40
C GLU A 460 34.01 -7.96 12.50
N GLN A 461 34.95 -8.71 11.90
CA GLN A 461 35.95 -8.16 10.97
C GLN A 461 35.32 -7.60 9.70
N LEU A 462 34.33 -8.30 9.13
CA LEU A 462 33.72 -7.91 7.86
C LEU A 462 32.66 -6.81 8.00
N LYS A 463 32.15 -6.56 9.23
CA LYS A 463 31.01 -5.66 9.50
C LYS A 463 29.77 -5.92 8.63
N VAL A 464 29.72 -7.05 7.94
CA VAL A 464 28.67 -7.48 7.02
C VAL A 464 28.31 -8.92 7.33
N SER A 465 27.02 -9.23 7.40
CA SER A 465 26.52 -10.59 7.63
C SER A 465 26.67 -11.43 6.34
N ILE A 466 27.88 -11.91 6.07
CA ILE A 466 28.13 -12.82 4.95
C ILE A 466 27.77 -14.26 5.34
N PRO A 467 26.92 -14.96 4.58
CA PRO A 467 26.72 -16.40 4.76
C PRO A 467 28.02 -17.13 4.38
N LEU A 468 28.69 -17.72 5.36
CA LEU A 468 29.95 -18.49 5.27
C LEU A 468 29.92 -19.73 4.33
N SER A 469 28.91 -19.93 3.49
CA SER A 469 28.80 -21.11 2.61
C SER A 469 29.52 -20.94 1.27
N VAL A 470 30.48 -20.02 1.17
CA VAL A 470 31.16 -19.68 -0.09
C VAL A 470 32.33 -20.62 -0.39
N SER A 471 32.93 -21.25 0.63
CA SER A 471 34.12 -22.09 0.47
C SER A 471 33.88 -23.47 1.06
N ASP A 472 34.08 -24.52 0.25
CA ASP A 472 34.01 -25.90 0.71
C ASP A 472 35.12 -26.17 1.73
N SER A 473 34.91 -27.13 2.65
CA SER A 473 35.92 -27.48 3.66
C SER A 473 37.28 -27.85 3.04
N ASN A 474 37.29 -28.40 1.82
CA ASN A 474 38.51 -28.72 1.08
C ASN A 474 39.23 -27.48 0.56
N GLU A 475 38.51 -26.46 0.09
CA GLU A 475 39.13 -25.20 -0.35
C GLU A 475 39.71 -24.44 0.83
N VAL A 476 38.98 -24.41 1.95
CA VAL A 476 39.49 -23.82 3.19
C VAL A 476 40.75 -24.54 3.64
N GLN A 477 40.79 -25.87 3.57
CA GLN A 477 41.99 -26.65 3.89
C GLN A 477 43.15 -26.32 2.94
N GLN A 478 42.93 -26.19 1.63
CA GLN A 478 43.95 -25.78 0.66
C GLN A 478 44.54 -24.40 0.97
N ILE A 479 43.70 -23.43 1.31
CA ILE A 479 44.15 -22.09 1.73
C ILE A 479 45.03 -22.18 2.97
N LEU A 480 44.62 -22.98 3.97
CA LEU A 480 45.41 -23.17 5.18
C LEU A 480 46.75 -23.84 4.89
N ASP A 481 46.80 -24.81 3.98
CA ASP A 481 48.03 -25.49 3.62
C ASP A 481 48.96 -24.59 2.80
N CYS A 482 48.40 -23.75 1.91
CA CYS A 482 49.13 -22.66 1.25
C CYS A 482 49.76 -21.69 2.28
N PHE A 483 49.00 -21.28 3.30
CA PHE A 483 49.50 -20.40 4.36
C PHE A 483 50.62 -21.05 5.17
N LYS A 484 50.48 -22.32 5.55
CA LYS A 484 51.54 -23.06 6.26
C LYS A 484 52.79 -23.20 5.41
N ALA A 485 52.65 -23.54 4.12
CA ALA A 485 53.77 -23.70 3.19
C ALA A 485 54.58 -22.39 3.01
N ASN A 486 53.91 -21.24 3.13
CA ASN A 486 54.52 -19.92 3.04
C ASN A 486 54.94 -19.33 4.40
N GLY A 487 54.93 -20.13 5.48
CA GLY A 487 55.39 -19.69 6.80
C GLY A 487 54.48 -18.70 7.51
N ILE A 488 53.20 -18.61 7.12
CA ILE A 488 52.25 -17.67 7.74
C ILE A 488 51.89 -18.11 9.16
N THR A 489 52.05 -17.17 10.09
CA THR A 489 51.73 -17.38 11.50
C THR A 489 50.22 -17.35 11.76
N LYS A 490 49.79 -17.95 12.88
CA LYS A 490 48.38 -17.95 13.29
C LYS A 490 47.90 -16.53 13.60
N GLU A 491 48.78 -15.71 14.14
CA GLU A 491 48.53 -14.31 14.51
C GLU A 491 48.26 -13.47 13.26
N GLN A 492 49.03 -13.66 12.18
CA GLN A 492 48.77 -13.02 10.89
C GLN A 492 47.42 -13.43 10.32
N PHE A 493 47.12 -14.73 10.33
CA PHE A 493 45.84 -15.25 9.86
C PHE A 493 44.65 -14.68 10.64
N LEU A 494 44.74 -14.65 11.97
CA LEU A 494 43.69 -14.11 12.85
C LEU A 494 43.36 -12.64 12.54
N ARG A 495 44.32 -11.86 12.05
CA ARG A 495 44.07 -10.47 11.65
C ARG A 495 43.35 -10.34 10.30
N CYS A 496 43.44 -11.34 9.42
CA CYS A 496 42.85 -11.30 8.08
C CYS A 496 42.11 -12.62 7.77
N MET A 497 41.12 -12.99 8.60
CA MET A 497 40.41 -14.25 8.42
C MET A 497 39.47 -14.23 7.21
N SER A 498 39.15 -13.06 6.67
CA SER A 498 38.29 -12.90 5.49
C SER A 498 38.81 -13.61 4.24
N LEU A 499 40.12 -13.89 4.14
CA LEU A 499 40.72 -14.61 3.02
C LEU A 499 40.14 -16.02 2.82
N VAL A 500 39.65 -16.67 3.88
CA VAL A 500 39.01 -18.01 3.76
C VAL A 500 37.67 -17.98 3.04
N LEU A 501 37.16 -16.79 2.70
CA LEU A 501 35.94 -16.62 1.92
C LEU A 501 36.19 -16.55 0.41
N TYR A 502 37.46 -16.55 -0.02
CA TYR A 502 37.86 -16.48 -1.42
C TYR A 502 38.22 -17.88 -1.94
N PRO A 503 38.13 -18.15 -3.25
CA PRO A 503 38.53 -19.44 -3.82
C PRO A 503 40.03 -19.71 -3.60
N ALA A 504 40.38 -20.94 -3.22
CA ALA A 504 41.76 -21.32 -2.89
C ALA A 504 42.78 -20.93 -3.96
N ARG A 505 42.48 -21.21 -5.24
CA ARG A 505 43.33 -20.85 -6.38
C ARG A 505 43.64 -19.35 -6.50
N VAL A 506 42.67 -18.50 -6.15
CA VAL A 506 42.82 -17.05 -6.21
C VAL A 506 43.78 -16.63 -5.10
N VAL A 507 43.53 -17.11 -3.88
CA VAL A 507 44.40 -16.84 -2.73
C VAL A 507 45.82 -17.32 -3.02
N GLU A 508 46.01 -18.54 -3.51
CA GLU A 508 47.31 -19.11 -3.87
C GLU A 508 48.05 -18.27 -4.92
N LYS A 509 47.37 -17.83 -5.97
CA LYS A 509 47.94 -16.96 -7.00
C LYS A 509 48.46 -15.66 -6.42
N TYR A 510 47.62 -14.90 -5.71
CA TYR A 510 48.04 -13.61 -5.15
C TYR A 510 49.01 -13.75 -3.99
N MET A 511 48.97 -14.88 -3.29
CA MET A 511 49.97 -15.22 -2.28
C MET A 511 51.34 -15.45 -2.93
N ALA A 512 51.41 -16.22 -4.01
CA ALA A 512 52.63 -16.43 -4.77
C ALA A 512 53.18 -15.12 -5.34
N GLU A 513 52.32 -14.28 -5.92
CA GLU A 513 52.71 -12.94 -6.40
C GLU A 513 53.28 -12.07 -5.27
N ALA A 514 52.62 -12.02 -4.10
CA ALA A 514 53.09 -11.25 -2.95
C ALA A 514 54.40 -11.80 -2.35
N MET A 515 54.61 -13.11 -2.41
CA MET A 515 55.84 -13.79 -1.97
C MET A 515 56.98 -13.66 -2.99
N ALA A 516 56.68 -13.36 -4.27
CA ALA A 516 57.68 -13.07 -5.29
C ALA A 516 58.09 -11.59 -5.30
N ASP A 517 57.22 -10.68 -4.82
CA ASP A 517 57.49 -9.24 -4.81
C ASP A 517 58.62 -8.87 -3.80
N PRO A 518 59.75 -8.34 -4.28
CA PRO A 518 60.86 -7.92 -3.41
C PRO A 518 60.53 -6.70 -2.56
N SER A 519 59.59 -5.85 -2.98
CA SER A 519 59.16 -4.67 -2.22
C SER A 519 58.43 -5.04 -0.93
N LEU A 520 57.85 -6.25 -0.89
CA LEU A 520 57.14 -6.79 0.27
C LEU A 520 58.01 -7.68 1.15
N ALA A 521 59.27 -7.97 0.78
CA ALA A 521 60.15 -8.89 1.50
C ALA A 521 60.30 -8.54 2.99
N GLY A 522 60.54 -7.26 3.32
CA GLY A 522 60.64 -6.77 4.70
C GLY A 522 59.29 -6.66 5.44
N ARG A 523 58.17 -6.94 4.77
CA ARG A 523 56.81 -6.90 5.34
C ARG A 523 56.21 -8.29 5.57
N ARG A 524 56.87 -9.37 5.14
CA ARG A 524 56.35 -10.74 5.25
C ARG A 524 56.14 -11.18 6.69
N ASP A 525 56.99 -10.72 7.60
CA ASP A 525 56.89 -11.02 9.04
C ASP A 525 55.87 -10.11 9.76
N GLN A 526 55.32 -9.12 9.07
CA GLN A 526 54.36 -8.20 9.68
C GLN A 526 52.99 -8.87 9.82
N SER A 527 52.36 -8.60 10.96
CA SER A 527 51.01 -9.08 11.28
C SER A 527 49.92 -8.71 10.26
N ASN A 528 50.14 -7.68 9.44
CA ASN A 528 49.19 -7.20 8.44
C ASN A 528 49.50 -7.68 7.02
N PHE A 529 50.50 -8.54 6.82
CA PHE A 529 50.92 -9.02 5.48
C PHE A 529 49.75 -9.53 4.63
N LEU A 530 48.88 -10.36 5.21
CA LEU A 530 47.71 -10.92 4.54
C LEU A 530 46.69 -9.88 4.06
N HIS A 531 46.66 -8.67 4.63
CA HIS A 531 45.79 -7.61 4.12
C HIS A 531 46.26 -7.08 2.78
N TYR A 532 47.56 -7.16 2.46
CA TYR A 532 48.06 -6.81 1.13
C TYR A 532 47.61 -7.83 0.08
N VAL A 533 47.59 -9.11 0.45
CA VAL A 533 47.07 -10.19 -0.41
C VAL A 533 45.57 -9.96 -0.67
N LEU A 534 44.80 -9.70 0.40
CA LEU A 534 43.38 -9.38 0.27
C LEU A 534 43.15 -8.13 -0.60
N TYR A 535 43.92 -7.07 -0.38
CA TYR A 535 43.85 -5.85 -1.18
C TYR A 535 44.17 -6.10 -2.65
N ALA A 536 45.16 -6.94 -2.97
CA ALA A 536 45.50 -7.30 -4.35
C ALA A 536 44.35 -8.03 -5.04
N ILE A 537 43.68 -8.94 -4.33
CA ILE A 537 42.48 -9.64 -4.82
C ILE A 537 41.35 -8.64 -5.07
N GLU A 538 41.02 -7.80 -4.09
CA GLU A 538 39.90 -6.87 -4.19
C GLU A 538 40.12 -5.77 -5.23
N LYS A 539 41.38 -5.31 -5.39
CA LYS A 539 41.77 -4.32 -6.40
C LYS A 539 41.45 -4.79 -7.82
N GLN A 540 41.61 -6.08 -8.12
CA GLN A 540 41.26 -6.61 -9.45
C GLN A 540 39.76 -6.63 -9.70
N THR A 541 38.96 -6.64 -8.64
CA THR A 541 37.50 -6.68 -8.70
C THR A 541 36.87 -5.31 -8.52
N ASN A 542 37.68 -4.24 -8.64
CA ASN A 542 37.27 -2.85 -8.37
C ASN A 542 36.60 -2.64 -7.00
N PHE A 543 36.92 -3.49 -6.01
CA PHE A 543 36.27 -3.50 -4.70
C PHE A 543 34.74 -3.69 -4.74
N ASP A 544 34.19 -4.18 -5.85
CA ASP A 544 32.75 -4.42 -6.04
C ASP A 544 32.29 -5.71 -5.34
N GLY A 545 32.86 -6.05 -4.16
CA GLY A 545 32.50 -7.14 -3.25
C GLY A 545 32.01 -8.44 -3.91
N PRO A 546 30.71 -8.56 -4.31
CA PRO A 546 30.17 -9.67 -5.07
C PRO A 546 30.98 -10.16 -6.30
N GLN A 547 31.66 -9.29 -7.07
CA GLN A 547 32.45 -9.77 -8.22
C GLN A 547 33.71 -10.55 -7.80
N ALA A 548 34.30 -10.24 -6.65
CA ALA A 548 35.43 -10.98 -6.10
C ALA A 548 35.07 -12.42 -5.70
N TRP A 549 33.78 -12.73 -5.61
CA TRP A 549 33.27 -14.06 -5.33
C TRP A 549 32.80 -14.79 -6.61
N SER A 550 32.78 -14.09 -7.76
CA SER A 550 32.44 -14.66 -9.07
C SER A 550 33.60 -15.46 -9.70
N PHE A 551 34.82 -15.35 -9.16
CA PHE A 551 35.99 -16.11 -9.63
C PHE A 551 35.80 -17.62 -9.62
N ALA A 552 34.82 -18.17 -8.87
CA ALA A 552 34.50 -19.59 -8.88
C ALA A 552 34.06 -20.08 -10.29
N HIS A 553 33.38 -19.24 -11.07
CA HIS A 553 32.79 -19.63 -12.37
C HIS A 553 33.74 -19.44 -13.57
N ALA A 554 34.62 -18.43 -13.55
CA ALA A 554 35.45 -18.09 -14.71
C ALA A 554 36.49 -19.17 -15.08
N ALA A 555 36.91 -20.01 -14.13
CA ALA A 555 37.94 -21.02 -14.37
C ALA A 555 37.43 -22.48 -14.31
N GLY A 556 36.11 -22.68 -14.28
CA GLY A 556 35.49 -23.94 -14.72
C GLY A 556 35.26 -23.95 -16.24
N ALA A 557 34.96 -22.78 -16.81
CA ALA A 557 34.74 -22.62 -18.25
C ALA A 557 36.01 -22.88 -19.09
N ALA A 558 37.20 -22.55 -18.59
CA ALA A 558 38.45 -22.74 -19.33
C ALA A 558 39.00 -24.18 -19.33
N ALA A 559 38.38 -25.12 -18.60
CA ALA A 559 38.82 -26.51 -18.49
C ALA A 559 37.79 -27.55 -18.95
N ASP A 560 36.59 -27.11 -19.34
CA ASP A 560 35.49 -27.96 -19.80
C ASP A 560 34.77 -27.33 -21.02
N ASP A 561 35.57 -26.75 -21.94
CA ASP A 561 35.15 -26.11 -23.20
C ASP A 561 34.59 -27.11 -24.26
N LEU A 562 34.04 -28.23 -23.81
CA LEU A 562 33.37 -29.26 -24.61
C LEU A 562 32.01 -29.69 -24.01
N LEU A 563 31.36 -28.82 -23.22
CA LEU A 563 29.92 -28.95 -23.01
C LEU A 563 29.17 -28.22 -24.12
N ASP A 564 28.82 -29.01 -25.13
CA ASP A 564 28.24 -28.70 -26.44
C ASP A 564 27.30 -27.49 -26.50
N ALA A 565 27.47 -26.68 -27.56
CA ALA A 565 26.47 -25.70 -28.01
C ALA A 565 25.08 -26.32 -28.24
N GLU A 566 25.00 -27.64 -28.45
CA GLU A 566 23.74 -28.39 -28.45
C GLU A 566 23.03 -28.34 -27.10
N ASN A 567 23.73 -28.40 -25.97
CA ASN A 567 23.11 -28.29 -24.64
C ASN A 567 22.56 -26.88 -24.36
N MET A 568 23.18 -25.84 -24.92
CA MET A 568 22.70 -24.46 -24.76
C MET A 568 21.47 -24.16 -25.63
N HIS A 569 21.40 -24.73 -26.83
CA HIS A 569 20.18 -24.72 -27.65
C HIS A 569 19.06 -25.55 -27.02
N THR A 570 19.37 -26.75 -26.52
CA THR A 570 18.41 -27.57 -25.78
C THR A 570 17.93 -26.87 -24.50
N PHE A 571 18.81 -26.12 -23.83
CA PHE A 571 18.46 -25.30 -22.66
C PHE A 571 17.54 -24.13 -23.02
N LEU A 572 17.79 -23.44 -24.12
CA LEU A 572 16.92 -22.37 -24.62
C LEU A 572 15.56 -22.91 -25.08
N ASP A 573 15.52 -24.08 -25.73
CA ASP A 573 14.28 -24.71 -26.18
C ASP A 573 13.46 -25.25 -25.01
N VAL A 574 14.10 -25.88 -24.01
CA VAL A 574 13.45 -26.29 -22.76
C VAL A 574 12.97 -25.06 -21.98
N HIS A 575 13.76 -23.99 -21.90
CA HIS A 575 13.35 -22.73 -21.27
C HIS A 575 12.15 -22.10 -21.98
N ASN A 576 12.11 -22.11 -23.31
CA ASN A 576 11.00 -21.59 -24.09
C ASN A 576 9.75 -22.45 -23.94
N THR A 577 9.89 -23.78 -23.93
CA THR A 577 8.78 -24.73 -23.75
C THR A 577 8.19 -24.65 -22.33
N ILE A 578 9.05 -24.54 -21.32
CA ILE A 578 8.64 -24.31 -19.92
C ILE A 578 7.99 -22.93 -19.79
N SER A 579 8.55 -21.90 -20.40
CA SER A 579 7.97 -20.54 -20.38
C SER A 579 6.62 -20.50 -21.07
N GLN A 580 6.41 -21.28 -22.13
CA GLN A 580 5.15 -21.38 -22.85
C GLN A 580 4.09 -22.14 -22.04
N THR A 581 4.42 -23.34 -21.54
CA THR A 581 3.50 -24.13 -20.69
C THR A 581 3.19 -23.45 -19.35
N MET A 582 4.15 -22.72 -18.76
CA MET A 582 3.88 -21.85 -17.62
C MET A 582 3.09 -20.61 -17.99
N GLY A 583 3.33 -20.02 -19.17
CA GLY A 583 2.55 -18.92 -19.70
C GLY A 583 1.08 -19.29 -19.85
N GLU A 584 0.79 -20.50 -20.36
CA GLU A 584 -0.56 -21.05 -20.49
C GLU A 584 -1.21 -21.27 -19.12
N ARG A 585 -0.51 -21.90 -18.17
CA ARG A 585 -1.01 -22.09 -16.78
C ARG A 585 -1.27 -20.78 -16.05
N LEU A 586 -0.39 -19.79 -16.23
CA LEU A 586 -0.56 -18.44 -15.65
C LEU A 586 -1.68 -17.66 -16.33
N ALA A 587 -1.87 -17.84 -17.65
CA ALA A 587 -2.97 -17.22 -18.39
C ALA A 587 -4.33 -17.82 -18.00
N GLU A 588 -4.40 -19.12 -17.76
CA GLU A 588 -5.58 -19.77 -17.19
C GLU A 588 -5.88 -19.26 -15.77
N GLU A 589 -4.87 -19.06 -14.92
CA GLU A 589 -5.06 -18.46 -13.60
C GLU A 589 -5.55 -17.00 -13.72
N ASP A 590 -4.90 -16.18 -14.55
CA ASP A 590 -5.27 -14.77 -14.79
C ASP A 590 -6.71 -14.65 -15.35
N ALA A 591 -7.16 -15.62 -16.15
CA ALA A 591 -8.53 -15.68 -16.67
C ALA A 591 -9.58 -16.06 -15.59
N LEU A 592 -9.13 -16.70 -14.50
CA LEU A 592 -9.96 -17.12 -13.36
C LEU A 592 -9.85 -16.19 -12.15
N LEU A 593 -9.11 -15.09 -12.26
CA LEU A 593 -9.04 -14.05 -11.23
C LEU A 593 -10.31 -13.21 -11.23
N THR A 594 -10.83 -12.92 -10.04
CA THR A 594 -11.93 -11.96 -9.90
C THR A 594 -11.45 -10.54 -10.21
N ASN A 595 -12.37 -9.63 -10.58
CA ASN A 595 -12.04 -8.23 -10.90
C ASN A 595 -11.22 -7.50 -9.80
N ALA A 596 -11.39 -7.89 -8.53
CA ALA A 596 -10.65 -7.34 -7.39
C ALA A 596 -9.20 -7.88 -7.27
N GLU A 597 -8.94 -9.07 -7.79
CA GLU A 597 -7.60 -9.69 -7.78
C GLU A 597 -6.77 -9.21 -8.97
N ALA A 598 -7.40 -9.05 -10.15
CA ALA A 598 -6.77 -8.50 -11.35
C ALA A 598 -6.22 -7.08 -11.13
N THR A 599 -6.91 -6.24 -10.37
CA THR A 599 -6.45 -4.88 -10.02
C THR A 599 -5.22 -4.88 -9.11
N ASN A 600 -5.09 -5.86 -8.21
CA ASN A 600 -3.94 -5.99 -7.30
C ASN A 600 -2.69 -6.54 -8.03
N VAL A 601 -2.88 -7.41 -9.02
CA VAL A 601 -1.82 -7.89 -9.92
C VAL A 601 -1.33 -6.75 -10.83
N ALA A 602 -2.24 -5.92 -11.35
CA ALA A 602 -1.88 -4.74 -12.14
C ALA A 602 -1.10 -3.68 -11.33
N GLU A 603 -1.52 -3.37 -10.10
CA GLU A 603 -0.78 -2.46 -9.20
C GLU A 603 0.62 -2.99 -8.85
N LYS A 604 0.79 -4.32 -8.76
CA LYS A 604 2.12 -4.92 -8.64
C LYS A 604 2.93 -4.79 -9.92
N LYS A 605 2.34 -4.96 -11.11
CA LYS A 605 3.05 -4.81 -12.40
C LYS A 605 3.52 -3.37 -12.66
N GLU A 606 2.77 -2.35 -12.22
CA GLU A 606 3.21 -0.93 -12.34
C GLU A 606 4.47 -0.63 -11.52
N HIS A 607 4.70 -1.32 -10.40
CA HIS A 607 5.93 -1.20 -9.62
C HIS A 607 7.12 -2.01 -10.18
N TRP A 608 6.97 -2.71 -11.32
CA TRP A 608 8.04 -3.49 -11.95
C TRP A 608 8.76 -2.76 -13.09
N PHE A 609 8.23 -1.62 -13.53
CA PHE A 609 8.79 -0.81 -14.62
C PHE A 609 9.37 0.54 -14.16
N ASP A 610 9.44 0.78 -12.85
CA ASP A 610 10.17 1.91 -12.24
C ASP A 610 11.44 1.43 -11.52
#